data_AF-A0A1Q3GVC6-F1
#
_entry.id   AF-A0A1Q3GVC6-F1
#
_cell.length_a   1.000
_cell.length_b   1.000
_cell.length_c   1.000
_cell.angle_alpha   90.00
_cell.angle_beta   90.00
_cell.angle_gamma   90.00
#
_symmetry.space_group_name_H-M   'P 1'
#
loop_
_entity.id
_entity.type
_entity.pdbx_description
1 polymer ?
#
loop_
_entity_poly.entity_id
_entity_poly.type
_entity_poly.pdbx_seq_one_letter_code
_entity_poly.pdbx_strand_id
1 'polypeptide(L)'
;MRVKLIVGFILLLVSQAFTQSPDKAYKKIKLLVTQAVDIEQLKDSLNTFKAIQFPYNRRLYRKYRHFRVYLYSKYQIDVLSYKNQVIFRSIKFIKDSSVHFSHIDTLAIQQFISEWNNFYVSHKTIDDFQQEITLQTGFTLRTGFDSPTLFTKKLKEWVIQEKVDTLKALLQSFYVEQQTFGAVGIRQLRKKGAKLPKKLRQLARYIRRRNAEILTFENSCVAEVRPYF
;
A
#
# COMPACT_ATOMS: atom_id res chain seq x y z
N MET A 1 -12.91 -15.90 65.13
CA MET A 1 -12.28 -16.20 63.83
C MET A 1 -13.37 -16.53 62.81
N ARG A 2 -13.82 -15.55 62.01
CA ARG A 2 -14.60 -15.75 60.77
C ARG A 2 -14.29 -14.58 59.84
N VAL A 3 -13.52 -14.88 58.80
CA VAL A 3 -13.17 -13.98 57.69
C VAL A 3 -14.41 -13.85 56.80
N LYS A 4 -14.86 -12.63 56.52
CA LYS A 4 -15.76 -12.35 55.39
C LYS A 4 -15.04 -11.46 54.40
N LEU A 5 -14.52 -12.09 53.35
CA LEU A 5 -14.17 -11.47 52.07
C LEU A 5 -15.45 -10.87 51.48
N ILE A 6 -15.47 -9.58 51.17
CA ILE A 6 -16.41 -9.00 50.22
C ILE A 6 -15.63 -8.74 48.94
N VAL A 7 -15.84 -9.63 47.97
CA VAL A 7 -15.35 -9.51 46.61
C VAL A 7 -16.49 -8.99 45.75
N GLY A 8 -16.18 -7.96 44.96
CA GLY A 8 -16.74 -7.80 43.62
C GLY A 8 -17.99 -6.94 43.49
N PHE A 9 -17.85 -5.79 42.83
CA PHE A 9 -18.32 -5.65 41.43
C PHE A 9 -17.81 -4.31 40.89
N ILE A 10 -16.69 -4.32 40.17
CA ILE A 10 -16.34 -3.22 39.28
C ILE A 10 -17.16 -3.46 38.01
N LEU A 11 -18.17 -2.61 37.78
CA LEU A 11 -18.85 -2.54 36.50
C LEU A 11 -17.83 -2.12 35.43
N LEU A 12 -17.30 -3.09 34.70
CA LEU A 12 -16.69 -2.85 33.41
C LEU A 12 -17.83 -2.51 32.43
N LEU A 13 -17.97 -1.22 32.15
CA LEU A 13 -18.70 -0.73 30.98
C LEU A 13 -17.99 -1.28 29.75
N VAL A 14 -18.47 -2.43 29.25
CA VAL A 14 -18.16 -2.93 27.93
C VAL A 14 -18.71 -1.91 26.95
N SER A 15 -17.82 -1.11 26.36
CA SER A 15 -18.10 -0.35 25.16
C SER A 15 -18.47 -1.34 24.05
N GLN A 16 -19.77 -1.60 23.91
CA GLN A 16 -20.31 -2.25 22.72
C GLN A 16 -20.06 -1.31 21.54
N ALA A 17 -18.96 -1.55 20.83
CA ALA A 17 -18.80 -1.05 19.49
C ALA A 17 -19.97 -1.60 18.67
N PHE A 18 -20.81 -0.71 18.15
CA PHE A 18 -21.85 -1.04 17.18
C PHE A 18 -21.16 -1.59 15.92
N THR A 19 -20.86 -2.89 15.88
CA THR A 19 -20.49 -3.59 14.65
C THR A 19 -21.74 -3.70 13.79
N GLN A 20 -21.91 -2.77 12.85
CA GLN A 20 -22.82 -2.99 11.73
C GLN A 20 -22.43 -4.33 11.08
N SER A 21 -23.37 -5.27 11.00
CA SER A 21 -23.14 -6.56 10.34
C SER A 21 -22.58 -6.29 8.93
N PRO A 22 -21.44 -6.89 8.54
CA PRO A 22 -20.93 -6.74 7.19
C PRO A 22 -21.99 -7.19 6.19
N ASP A 23 -22.18 -6.41 5.12
CA ASP A 23 -23.16 -6.73 4.09
C ASP A 23 -22.87 -8.11 3.44
N LYS A 24 -23.87 -8.70 2.78
CA LYS A 24 -23.74 -10.01 2.12
C LYS A 24 -22.57 -10.05 1.12
N ALA A 25 -22.24 -8.91 0.50
CA ALA A 25 -21.14 -8.80 -0.44
C ALA A 25 -19.78 -8.92 0.27
N TYR A 26 -19.58 -8.25 1.40
CA TYR A 26 -18.36 -8.36 2.20
C TYR A 26 -18.09 -9.80 2.63
N LYS A 27 -19.12 -10.51 3.12
CA LYS A 27 -18.99 -11.92 3.52
C LYS A 27 -18.56 -12.81 2.33
N LYS A 28 -19.15 -12.60 1.15
CA LYS A 28 -18.80 -13.33 -0.07
C LYS A 28 -17.37 -13.00 -0.53
N ILE A 29 -16.99 -11.73 -0.56
CA ILE A 29 -15.63 -11.28 -0.92
C ILE A 29 -14.61 -11.87 0.05
N LYS A 30 -14.88 -11.81 1.37
CA LYS A 30 -14.02 -12.38 2.40
C LYS A 30 -13.79 -13.86 2.21
N LEU A 31 -14.84 -14.63 1.88
CA LEU A 31 -14.71 -16.05 1.61
C LEU A 31 -13.77 -16.31 0.42
N LEU A 32 -13.99 -15.64 -0.71
CA LEU A 32 -13.17 -15.80 -1.92
C LEU A 32 -11.72 -15.41 -1.70
N VAL A 33 -11.47 -14.27 -1.05
CA VAL A 33 -10.11 -13.80 -0.73
C VAL A 33 -9.42 -14.78 0.23
N THR A 34 -10.14 -15.35 1.19
CA THR A 34 -9.56 -16.30 2.16
C THR A 34 -9.19 -17.63 1.51
N GLN A 35 -9.97 -18.10 0.53
CA GLN A 35 -9.77 -19.38 -0.16
C GLN A 35 -8.74 -19.32 -1.30
N ALA A 36 -8.40 -18.13 -1.79
CA ALA A 36 -7.46 -17.98 -2.88
C ALA A 36 -6.04 -18.41 -2.46
N VAL A 37 -5.50 -19.40 -3.16
CA VAL A 37 -4.13 -19.91 -2.95
C VAL A 37 -3.14 -19.13 -3.83
N ASP A 38 -3.59 -18.70 -5.01
CA ASP A 38 -2.83 -17.89 -5.94
C ASP A 38 -3.62 -16.66 -6.47
N ILE A 39 -2.90 -15.78 -7.16
CA ILE A 39 -3.44 -14.51 -7.68
C ILE A 39 -4.39 -14.72 -8.87
N GLU A 40 -4.17 -15.73 -9.72
CA GLU A 40 -5.00 -15.93 -10.90
C GLU A 40 -6.38 -16.46 -10.48
N GLN A 41 -6.42 -17.44 -9.57
CA GLN A 41 -7.64 -17.91 -8.94
C GLN A 41 -8.44 -16.76 -8.31
N LEU A 42 -7.77 -15.83 -7.63
CA LEU A 42 -8.42 -14.66 -7.05
C LEU A 42 -9.00 -13.74 -8.12
N LYS A 43 -8.24 -13.42 -9.18
CA LYS A 43 -8.73 -12.56 -10.27
C LYS A 43 -9.98 -13.14 -10.91
N ASP A 44 -9.97 -14.42 -11.24
CA ASP A 44 -11.10 -15.11 -11.85
C ASP A 44 -12.32 -15.07 -10.93
N SER A 45 -12.12 -15.32 -9.63
CA SER A 45 -13.18 -15.25 -8.62
C SER A 45 -13.76 -13.84 -8.50
N LEU A 46 -12.92 -12.80 -8.53
CA LEU A 46 -13.37 -11.42 -8.38
C LEU A 46 -14.03 -10.88 -9.66
N ASN A 47 -13.68 -11.37 -10.85
CA ASN A 47 -14.31 -10.98 -12.11
C ASN A 47 -15.83 -11.24 -12.11
N THR A 48 -16.31 -12.17 -11.29
CA THR A 48 -17.74 -12.46 -11.11
C THR A 48 -18.55 -11.28 -10.59
N PHE A 49 -17.94 -10.29 -9.92
CA PHE A 49 -18.65 -9.14 -9.35
C PHE A 49 -18.95 -8.02 -10.35
N LYS A 50 -18.38 -8.05 -11.57
CA LYS A 50 -18.57 -7.06 -12.66
C LYS A 50 -18.44 -5.58 -12.25
N ALA A 51 -17.79 -5.29 -11.13
CA ALA A 51 -17.63 -3.95 -10.54
C ALA A 51 -16.19 -3.71 -10.06
N ILE A 52 -15.23 -4.36 -10.74
CA ILE A 52 -13.81 -4.18 -10.52
C ILE A 52 -13.40 -2.81 -11.07
N GLN A 53 -12.81 -2.00 -10.20
CA GLN A 53 -12.17 -0.75 -10.56
C GLN A 53 -10.68 -0.84 -10.24
N PHE A 54 -9.87 -0.34 -11.17
CA PHE A 54 -8.42 -0.20 -11.01
C PHE A 54 -7.69 -1.46 -10.53
N PRO A 55 -7.81 -2.62 -11.21
CA PRO A 55 -7.01 -3.79 -10.86
C PRO A 55 -5.54 -3.51 -11.16
N TYR A 56 -4.72 -3.44 -10.12
CA TYR A 56 -3.28 -3.29 -10.23
C TYR A 56 -2.61 -4.59 -9.84
N ASN A 57 -1.75 -5.15 -10.69
CA ASN A 57 -0.88 -6.26 -10.32
C ASN A 57 0.58 -5.87 -10.55
N ARG A 58 1.22 -5.33 -9.53
CA ARG A 58 2.51 -4.64 -9.65
C ARG A 58 3.61 -5.38 -8.94
N ARG A 59 4.81 -5.38 -9.54
CA ARG A 59 6.00 -5.91 -8.87
C ARG A 59 6.48 -4.93 -7.79
N LEU A 60 6.55 -5.40 -6.54
CA LEU A 60 7.16 -4.65 -5.44
C LEU A 60 8.67 -4.85 -5.42
N TYR A 61 9.13 -6.09 -5.37
CA TYR A 61 10.55 -6.39 -5.27
C TYR A 61 10.79 -7.79 -5.82
N ARG A 62 11.78 -7.96 -6.71
CA ARG A 62 12.09 -9.27 -7.32
C ARG A 62 10.83 -10.01 -7.83
N LYS A 63 10.44 -11.10 -7.18
CA LYS A 63 9.27 -11.94 -7.52
C LYS A 63 8.03 -11.66 -6.66
N TYR A 64 8.09 -10.67 -5.76
CA TYR A 64 6.98 -10.21 -4.96
C TYR A 64 6.05 -9.31 -5.79
N ARG A 65 4.77 -9.66 -5.84
CA ARG A 65 3.75 -8.91 -6.57
C ARG A 65 2.59 -8.53 -5.67
N HIS A 66 2.24 -7.26 -5.69
CA HIS A 66 1.09 -6.70 -5.01
C HIS A 66 -0.06 -6.56 -6.00
N PHE A 67 -1.13 -7.29 -5.74
CA PHE A 67 -2.40 -7.16 -6.39
C PHE A 67 -3.31 -6.27 -5.53
N ARG A 68 -3.84 -5.20 -6.11
CA ARG A 68 -4.85 -4.36 -5.49
C ARG A 68 -6.04 -4.20 -6.41
N VAL A 69 -7.24 -4.27 -5.85
CA VAL A 69 -8.46 -4.00 -6.58
C VAL A 69 -9.48 -3.29 -5.71
N TYR A 70 -10.27 -2.41 -6.32
CA TYR A 70 -11.40 -1.75 -5.69
C TYR A 70 -12.70 -2.38 -6.20
N LEU A 71 -13.56 -2.83 -5.29
CA LEU A 71 -14.87 -3.38 -5.63
C LEU A 71 -15.98 -2.45 -5.16
N TYR A 72 -16.91 -2.14 -6.08
CA TYR A 72 -18.08 -1.30 -5.82
C TYR A 72 -17.75 0.09 -5.25
N SER A 73 -16.53 0.59 -5.45
CA SER A 73 -15.99 1.79 -4.78
C SER A 73 -16.15 1.77 -3.25
N LYS A 74 -16.33 0.58 -2.67
CA LYS A 74 -16.62 0.34 -1.24
C LYS A 74 -15.51 -0.45 -0.57
N TYR A 75 -14.93 -1.41 -1.28
CA TYR A 75 -13.94 -2.33 -0.73
C TYR A 75 -12.61 -2.14 -1.44
N GLN A 76 -11.53 -2.06 -0.67
CA GLN A 76 -10.17 -2.24 -1.16
C GLN A 76 -9.72 -3.65 -0.79
N ILE A 77 -9.24 -4.40 -1.78
CA ILE A 77 -8.63 -5.71 -1.58
C ILE A 77 -7.15 -5.56 -1.91
N ASP A 78 -6.29 -5.99 -1.00
CA ASP A 78 -4.84 -6.05 -1.21
C ASP A 78 -4.37 -7.47 -1.02
N VAL A 79 -3.54 -7.95 -1.94
CA VAL A 79 -2.93 -9.27 -1.86
C VAL A 79 -1.47 -9.18 -2.26
N LEU A 80 -0.58 -9.72 -1.43
CA LEU A 80 0.82 -9.88 -1.78
C LEU A 80 1.08 -11.35 -2.09
N SER A 81 1.81 -11.59 -3.17
CA SER A 81 2.23 -12.93 -3.56
C SER A 81 3.73 -13.01 -3.81
N TYR A 82 4.29 -14.21 -3.64
CA TYR A 82 5.65 -14.56 -4.03
C TYR A 82 5.60 -15.83 -4.88
N LYS A 83 6.15 -15.79 -6.10
CA LYS A 83 6.06 -16.90 -7.07
C LYS A 83 4.61 -17.43 -7.20
N ASN A 84 3.65 -16.52 -7.30
CA ASN A 84 2.20 -16.75 -7.39
C ASN A 84 1.51 -17.25 -6.11
N GLN A 85 2.22 -17.67 -5.08
CA GLN A 85 1.60 -18.04 -3.80
C GLN A 85 1.21 -16.80 -3.00
N VAL A 86 -0.02 -16.75 -2.49
CA VAL A 86 -0.52 -15.66 -1.63
C VAL A 86 0.09 -15.75 -0.23
N ILE A 87 0.78 -14.69 0.20
CA ILE A 87 1.43 -14.59 1.53
C ILE A 87 0.82 -13.49 2.42
N PHE A 88 0.06 -12.57 1.84
CA PHE A 88 -0.72 -11.58 2.57
C PHE A 88 -2.00 -11.30 1.82
N ARG A 89 -3.09 -11.10 2.55
CA ARG A 89 -4.38 -10.70 2.02
C ARG A 89 -5.09 -9.77 3.00
N SER A 90 -5.74 -8.74 2.50
CA SER A 90 -6.61 -7.89 3.29
C SER A 90 -7.81 -7.38 2.52
N ILE A 91 -8.88 -7.09 3.26
CA ILE A 91 -10.07 -6.41 2.77
C ILE A 91 -10.34 -5.26 3.73
N LYS A 92 -10.49 -4.06 3.18
CA LYS A 92 -10.81 -2.86 3.93
C LYS A 92 -12.05 -2.21 3.35
N PHE A 93 -12.98 -1.82 4.20
CA PHE A 93 -14.06 -0.93 3.80
C PHE A 93 -13.56 0.51 3.75
N ILE A 94 -13.78 1.17 2.62
CA ILE A 94 -13.18 2.49 2.30
C ILE A 94 -13.75 3.60 3.19
N LYS A 95 -15.05 3.55 3.49
CA LYS A 95 -15.72 4.58 4.29
C LYS A 95 -15.56 4.39 5.80
N ASP A 96 -15.23 3.17 6.24
CA ASP A 96 -15.00 2.86 7.64
C ASP A 96 -13.90 1.81 7.77
N SER A 97 -12.73 2.26 8.19
CA SER A 97 -11.55 1.42 8.38
C SER A 97 -11.67 0.39 9.51
N SER A 98 -12.67 0.51 10.39
CA SER A 98 -12.88 -0.46 11.45
C SER A 98 -13.30 -1.83 10.89
N VAL A 99 -14.03 -1.84 9.76
CA VAL A 99 -14.37 -3.05 9.03
C VAL A 99 -13.20 -3.47 8.15
N HIS A 100 -12.31 -4.25 8.75
CA HIS A 100 -11.13 -4.77 8.08
C HIS A 100 -10.96 -6.27 8.34
N PHE A 101 -10.43 -6.96 7.33
CA PHE A 101 -9.93 -8.32 7.44
C PHE A 101 -8.48 -8.29 6.97
N SER A 102 -7.60 -8.97 7.68
CA SER A 102 -6.25 -9.25 7.20
C SER A 102 -5.83 -10.66 7.62
N HIS A 103 -5.03 -11.29 6.76
CA HIS A 103 -4.36 -12.54 7.08
C HIS A 103 -2.95 -12.49 6.51
N ILE A 104 -2.00 -12.96 7.31
CA ILE A 104 -0.57 -12.81 7.07
C ILE A 104 0.09 -14.16 7.30
N ASP A 105 0.88 -14.61 6.32
CA ASP A 105 1.92 -15.60 6.55
C ASP A 105 3.12 -14.90 7.18
N THR A 106 3.21 -14.96 8.52
CA THR A 106 4.20 -14.20 9.29
C THR A 106 5.63 -14.53 8.87
N LEU A 107 5.94 -15.80 8.60
CA LEU A 107 7.30 -16.21 8.22
C LEU A 107 7.67 -15.68 6.84
N ALA A 108 6.78 -15.84 5.85
CA ALA A 108 7.02 -15.35 4.50
C ALA A 108 7.14 -13.81 4.44
N ILE A 109 6.34 -13.11 5.26
CA ILE A 109 6.36 -11.65 5.34
C ILE A 109 7.57 -11.12 6.09
N GLN A 110 8.00 -11.78 7.17
CA GLN A 110 9.26 -11.44 7.84
C GLN A 110 10.47 -11.60 6.91
N GLN A 111 10.51 -12.68 6.12
CA GLN A 111 11.54 -12.84 5.09
C GLN A 111 11.50 -11.71 4.06
N PHE A 112 10.31 -11.37 3.56
CA PHE A 112 10.15 -10.25 2.63
C PHE A 112 10.65 -8.92 3.22
N ILE A 113 10.29 -8.60 4.45
CA ILE A 113 10.70 -7.37 5.15
C ILE A 113 12.22 -7.34 5.35
N SER A 114 12.84 -8.47 5.69
CA SER A 114 14.30 -8.58 5.81
C SER A 114 15.00 -8.28 4.48
N GLU A 115 14.54 -8.90 3.39
CA GLU A 115 15.06 -8.63 2.04
C GLU A 115 14.85 -7.16 1.63
N TRP A 116 13.69 -6.59 1.98
CA TRP A 116 13.35 -5.20 1.74
C TRP A 116 14.30 -4.26 2.47
N ASN A 117 14.46 -4.43 3.79
CA ASN A 117 15.33 -3.60 4.61
C ASN A 117 16.78 -3.59 4.14
N ASN A 118 17.29 -4.75 3.72
CA ASN A 118 18.63 -4.86 3.16
C ASN A 118 18.75 -4.09 1.82
N PHE A 119 17.80 -4.27 0.90
CA PHE A 119 17.88 -3.64 -0.42
C PHE A 119 17.65 -2.12 -0.38
N TYR A 120 16.61 -1.69 0.36
CA TYR A 120 16.17 -0.30 0.48
C TYR A 120 16.90 0.49 1.58
N VAL A 121 17.75 -0.19 2.37
CA VAL A 121 18.49 0.38 3.51
C VAL A 121 17.54 1.05 4.51
N SER A 122 16.53 0.29 4.94
CA SER A 122 15.46 0.71 5.84
C SER A 122 15.39 -0.17 7.09
N HIS A 123 14.54 0.22 8.04
CA HIS A 123 14.31 -0.51 9.30
C HIS A 123 12.80 -0.77 9.50
N LYS A 124 12.14 -1.24 8.43
CA LYS A 124 10.71 -1.51 8.42
C LYS A 124 10.36 -2.72 9.28
N THR A 125 9.20 -2.68 9.89
CA THR A 125 8.58 -3.70 10.72
C THR A 125 7.37 -4.33 10.02
N ILE A 126 6.75 -5.33 10.64
CA ILE A 126 5.49 -5.91 10.16
C ILE A 126 4.33 -4.91 10.24
N ASP A 127 4.35 -4.04 11.26
CA ASP A 127 3.35 -2.98 11.43
C ASP A 127 3.49 -1.94 10.32
N ASP A 128 4.72 -1.51 10.01
CA ASP A 128 4.97 -0.65 8.85
C ASP A 128 4.44 -1.27 7.56
N PHE A 129 4.68 -2.58 7.37
CA PHE A 129 4.18 -3.30 6.21
C PHE A 129 2.65 -3.25 6.13
N GLN A 130 1.93 -3.61 7.20
CA GLN A 130 0.47 -3.61 7.22
C GLN A 130 -0.11 -2.21 6.97
N GLN A 131 0.48 -1.19 7.60
CA GLN A 131 0.07 0.20 7.47
C GLN A 131 0.28 0.71 6.04
N GLU A 132 1.44 0.45 5.44
CA GLU A 132 1.80 0.98 4.13
C GLU A 132 1.15 0.22 2.97
N ILE A 133 1.13 -1.12 3.01
CA ILE A 133 0.62 -1.94 1.90
C ILE A 133 -0.88 -1.76 1.68
N THR A 134 -1.62 -1.31 2.69
CA THR A 134 -3.07 -1.07 2.64
C THR A 134 -3.44 0.41 2.53
N LEU A 135 -2.45 1.30 2.34
CA LEU A 135 -2.69 2.74 2.19
C LEU A 135 -3.66 3.00 1.04
N GLN A 136 -4.78 3.65 1.35
CA GLN A 136 -5.79 4.04 0.36
C GLN A 136 -5.46 5.37 -0.31
N THR A 137 -4.58 6.16 0.29
CA THR A 137 -4.29 7.52 -0.17
C THR A 137 -3.85 7.50 -1.63
N GLY A 138 -4.66 8.13 -2.50
CA GLY A 138 -4.29 8.36 -3.88
C GLY A 138 -3.14 9.35 -3.93
N PHE A 139 -1.93 8.86 -4.15
CA PHE A 139 -0.80 9.70 -4.54
C PHE A 139 -0.93 9.92 -6.03
N THR A 140 -1.68 10.96 -6.41
CA THR A 140 -1.84 11.32 -7.81
C THR A 140 -1.00 12.51 -8.20
N LEU A 141 -0.40 12.52 -9.40
CA LEU A 141 0.39 13.68 -9.85
C LEU A 141 -0.48 14.78 -10.46
N ARG A 142 -1.60 14.38 -11.07
CA ARG A 142 -2.60 15.26 -11.67
C ARG A 142 -4.01 14.76 -11.35
N THR A 143 -4.96 15.68 -11.34
CA THR A 143 -6.40 15.40 -11.51
C THR A 143 -6.84 15.98 -12.86
N GLY A 144 -7.84 15.39 -13.52
CA GLY A 144 -8.19 15.58 -14.94
C GLY A 144 -8.35 17.00 -15.54
N PHE A 145 -8.18 18.06 -14.75
CA PHE A 145 -8.07 19.45 -15.19
C PHE A 145 -6.62 19.99 -15.10
N ASP A 146 -5.60 19.13 -15.25
CA ASP A 146 -4.17 19.45 -15.10
C ASP A 146 -3.76 20.13 -13.78
N SER A 147 -4.66 20.18 -12.81
CA SER A 147 -4.42 20.81 -11.52
C SER A 147 -3.47 19.94 -10.69
N PRO A 148 -2.40 20.53 -10.13
CA PRO A 148 -1.49 19.80 -9.27
C PRO A 148 -2.22 19.38 -8.00
N THR A 149 -2.13 18.10 -7.68
CA THR A 149 -2.69 17.56 -6.44
C THR A 149 -1.92 18.09 -5.23
N LEU A 150 -2.47 17.89 -4.03
CA LEU A 150 -1.78 18.20 -2.78
C LEU A 150 -0.39 17.55 -2.71
N PHE A 151 -0.25 16.29 -3.17
CA PHE A 151 1.03 15.59 -3.18
C PHE A 151 2.01 16.15 -4.20
N THR A 152 1.54 16.63 -5.35
CA THR A 152 2.39 17.32 -6.33
C THR A 152 2.91 18.64 -5.80
N LYS A 153 2.06 19.42 -5.10
CA LYS A 153 2.48 20.65 -4.43
C LYS A 153 3.56 20.37 -3.37
N LYS A 154 3.29 19.41 -2.47
CA LYS A 154 4.27 18.95 -1.47
C LYS A 154 5.57 18.46 -2.08
N LEU A 155 5.51 17.71 -3.18
CA LEU A 155 6.71 17.24 -3.88
C LEU A 155 7.55 18.42 -4.39
N LYS A 156 6.92 19.43 -5.00
CA LYS A 156 7.62 20.64 -5.45
C LYS A 156 8.27 21.36 -4.28
N GLU A 157 7.56 21.52 -3.16
CA GLU A 157 8.09 22.12 -1.92
C GLU A 157 9.30 21.35 -1.40
N TRP A 158 9.21 20.01 -1.29
CA TRP A 158 10.32 19.16 -0.85
C TRP A 158 11.54 19.25 -1.77
N VAL A 159 11.32 19.40 -3.08
CA VAL A 159 12.40 19.60 -4.07
C VAL A 159 13.01 21.00 -4.00
N ILE A 160 12.20 22.03 -3.70
CA ILE A 160 12.69 23.40 -3.47
C ILE A 160 13.54 23.45 -2.21
N GLN A 161 13.06 22.86 -1.13
CA GLN A 161 13.70 22.84 0.19
C GLN A 161 14.76 21.73 0.35
N GLU A 162 15.07 21.00 -0.71
CA GLU A 162 16.04 19.89 -0.70
C GLU A 162 15.84 18.87 0.44
N LYS A 163 14.59 18.48 0.70
CA LYS A 163 14.22 17.49 1.73
C LYS A 163 14.58 16.06 1.33
N VAL A 164 15.89 15.77 1.24
CA VAL A 164 16.43 14.48 0.78
C VAL A 164 15.93 13.32 1.63
N ASP A 165 15.88 13.47 2.96
CA ASP A 165 15.44 12.40 3.86
C ASP A 165 13.97 12.06 3.71
N THR A 166 13.11 13.07 3.50
CA THR A 166 11.69 12.85 3.19
C THR A 166 11.53 12.06 1.90
N LEU A 167 12.26 12.43 0.85
CA LEU A 167 12.23 11.71 -0.43
C LEU A 167 12.79 10.30 -0.31
N LYS A 168 13.84 10.11 0.50
CA LYS A 168 14.40 8.78 0.82
C LYS A 168 13.37 7.90 1.52
N ALA A 169 12.66 8.42 2.53
CA ALA A 169 11.61 7.68 3.23
C ALA A 169 10.50 7.21 2.26
N LEU A 170 10.10 8.05 1.31
CA LEU A 170 9.14 7.65 0.28
C LEU A 170 9.63 6.50 -0.61
N LEU A 171 10.91 6.45 -0.97
CA LEU A 171 11.48 5.33 -1.74
C LEU A 171 11.44 4.01 -0.97
N GLN A 172 11.47 4.07 0.36
CA GLN A 172 11.53 2.92 1.26
C GLN A 172 10.15 2.37 1.63
N SER A 173 9.07 3.03 1.21
CA SER A 173 7.69 2.63 1.49
C SER A 173 7.28 1.36 0.72
N PHE A 174 6.51 0.48 1.34
CA PHE A 174 5.87 -0.66 0.66
C PHE A 174 4.80 -0.24 -0.35
N TYR A 175 4.34 1.02 -0.27
CA TYR A 175 3.33 1.54 -1.18
C TYR A 175 3.95 2.11 -2.45
N VAL A 176 3.60 1.51 -3.59
CA VAL A 176 4.28 1.74 -4.87
C VAL A 176 4.19 3.19 -5.35
N GLU A 177 3.07 3.84 -5.11
CA GLU A 177 2.86 5.24 -5.50
C GLU A 177 3.80 6.16 -4.70
N GLN A 178 3.96 5.94 -3.39
CA GLN A 178 4.94 6.69 -2.59
C GLN A 178 6.36 6.50 -3.12
N GLN A 179 6.75 5.26 -3.45
CA GLN A 179 8.06 5.00 -4.06
C GLN A 179 8.25 5.76 -5.37
N THR A 180 7.19 5.82 -6.17
CA THR A 180 7.19 6.54 -7.46
C THR A 180 7.38 8.04 -7.25
N PHE A 181 6.66 8.64 -6.29
CA PHE A 181 6.83 10.04 -5.91
C PHE A 181 8.24 10.35 -5.41
N GLY A 182 8.77 9.54 -4.49
CA GLY A 182 10.15 9.67 -4.02
C GLY A 182 11.14 9.64 -5.18
N ALA A 183 10.94 8.74 -6.14
CA ALA A 183 11.85 8.58 -7.27
C ALA A 183 11.78 9.75 -8.27
N VAL A 184 10.61 10.35 -8.44
CA VAL A 184 10.43 11.59 -9.20
C VAL A 184 11.13 12.75 -8.48
N GLY A 185 10.95 12.90 -7.17
CA GLY A 185 11.61 13.96 -6.39
C GLY A 185 13.14 13.87 -6.44
N ILE A 186 13.71 12.67 -6.27
CA ILE A 186 15.15 12.43 -6.41
C ILE A 186 15.66 12.78 -7.82
N ARG A 187 14.88 12.51 -8.87
CA ARG A 187 15.22 12.95 -10.24
C ARG A 187 15.26 14.47 -10.34
N GLN A 188 14.27 15.16 -9.79
CA GLN A 188 14.17 16.62 -9.86
C GLN A 188 15.31 17.29 -9.08
N LEU A 189 15.62 16.83 -7.87
CA LEU A 189 16.79 17.29 -7.11
C LEU A 189 18.09 17.12 -7.90
N ARG A 190 18.29 15.96 -8.53
CA ARG A 190 19.46 15.74 -9.38
C ARG A 190 19.53 16.73 -10.56
N LYS A 191 18.39 17.03 -11.21
CA LYS A 191 18.33 17.99 -12.32
C LYS A 191 18.69 19.42 -11.87
N LYS A 192 18.38 19.77 -10.61
CA LYS A 192 18.76 21.04 -9.99
C LYS A 192 20.22 21.11 -9.53
N GLY A 193 21.01 20.04 -9.68
CA GLY A 193 22.41 20.01 -9.24
C GLY A 193 22.62 19.62 -7.78
N ALA A 194 21.57 19.19 -7.05
CA ALA A 194 21.72 18.75 -5.66
C ALA A 194 22.65 17.53 -5.56
N LYS A 195 23.55 17.54 -4.57
CA LYS A 195 24.49 16.43 -4.30
C LYS A 195 23.75 15.29 -3.60
N LEU A 196 23.56 14.17 -4.30
CA LEU A 196 22.80 13.02 -3.79
C LEU A 196 23.67 11.74 -3.69
N PRO A 197 23.55 10.95 -2.61
CA PRO A 197 24.25 9.67 -2.47
C PRO A 197 24.06 8.75 -3.68
N LYS A 198 25.12 8.06 -4.11
CA LYS A 198 25.09 7.16 -5.28
C LYS A 198 24.01 6.07 -5.13
N LYS A 199 23.91 5.45 -3.95
CA LYS A 199 22.90 4.42 -3.64
C LYS A 199 21.47 4.95 -3.80
N LEU A 200 21.20 6.17 -3.32
CA LEU A 200 19.88 6.80 -3.42
C LEU A 200 19.47 7.05 -4.89
N ARG A 201 20.41 7.53 -5.71
CA ARG A 201 20.20 7.72 -7.16
C ARG A 201 19.96 6.40 -7.89
N GLN A 202 20.68 5.34 -7.51
CA GLN A 202 20.48 3.99 -8.06
C GLN A 202 19.10 3.43 -7.68
N LEU A 203 18.69 3.61 -6.42
CA LEU A 203 17.39 3.16 -5.93
C LEU A 203 16.23 3.86 -6.67
N ALA A 204 16.30 5.18 -6.81
CA ALA A 204 15.29 5.94 -7.56
C ALA A 204 15.22 5.48 -9.03
N ARG A 205 16.36 5.19 -9.67
CA ARG A 205 16.39 4.65 -11.04
C ARG A 205 15.77 3.26 -11.11
N TYR A 206 16.07 2.39 -10.15
CA TYR A 206 15.50 1.05 -10.06
C TYR A 206 13.97 1.11 -9.95
N ILE A 207 13.45 1.89 -9.00
CA ILE A 207 12.00 2.06 -8.79
C ILE A 207 11.33 2.59 -10.06
N ARG A 208 11.91 3.61 -10.71
CA ARG A 208 11.34 4.16 -11.95
C ARG A 208 11.26 3.14 -13.09
N ARG A 209 12.29 2.29 -13.25
CA ARG A 209 12.27 1.21 -14.24
C ARG A 209 11.22 0.16 -13.89
N ARG A 210 11.13 -0.19 -12.60
CA ARG A 210 10.17 -1.18 -12.09
C ARG A 210 8.72 -0.71 -12.23
N ASN A 211 8.48 0.58 -12.02
CA ASN A 211 7.17 1.22 -12.03
C ASN A 211 6.87 1.98 -13.33
N ALA A 212 7.60 1.72 -14.42
CA ALA A 212 7.44 2.47 -15.67
C ALA A 212 5.99 2.43 -16.17
N GLU A 213 5.31 1.28 -16.03
CA GLU A 213 3.88 1.11 -16.31
C GLU A 213 3.00 2.11 -15.53
N ILE A 214 3.29 2.32 -14.25
CA ILE A 214 2.52 3.22 -13.37
C ILE A 214 2.70 4.69 -13.80
N LEU A 215 3.80 5.02 -14.49
CA LEU A 215 4.08 6.36 -14.98
C LEU A 215 3.41 6.69 -16.32
N THR A 216 2.88 5.67 -17.01
CA THR A 216 2.40 5.77 -18.41
C THR A 216 0.90 5.60 -18.58
N PHE A 217 0.15 5.12 -17.58
CA PHE A 217 -1.30 4.91 -17.73
C PHE A 217 -2.11 6.17 -17.37
N GLU A 218 -2.95 6.61 -18.31
CA GLU A 218 -3.93 7.72 -18.16
C GLU A 218 -4.89 7.50 -16.98
N ASN A 219 -5.21 6.25 -16.68
CA ASN A 219 -6.10 5.84 -15.59
C ASN A 219 -5.36 5.46 -14.30
N SER A 220 -4.03 5.59 -14.24
CA SER A 220 -3.31 5.35 -12.99
C SER A 220 -3.39 6.57 -12.08
N CYS A 221 -3.33 6.33 -10.77
CA CYS A 221 -3.16 7.40 -9.81
C CYS A 221 -1.95 8.29 -10.20
N VAL A 222 -0.90 7.75 -10.79
CA VAL A 222 0.28 8.53 -11.21
C VAL A 222 0.21 8.86 -12.72
N ALA A 223 -0.85 9.55 -13.15
CA ALA A 223 -0.97 10.00 -14.54
C ALA A 223 0.15 11.01 -14.91
N GLU A 224 0.79 10.75 -16.06
CA GLU A 224 1.82 11.53 -16.75
C GLU A 224 3.09 11.87 -15.95
N VAL A 225 4.08 10.97 -15.98
CA VAL A 225 5.48 11.40 -16.07
C VAL A 225 5.93 11.13 -17.47
N ARG A 226 5.63 12.04 -18.41
CA ARG A 226 6.22 11.97 -19.75
C ARG A 226 7.72 11.81 -19.60
N PRO A 227 8.32 10.72 -20.11
CA PRO A 227 9.75 10.63 -20.21
C PRO A 227 10.15 11.63 -21.29
N TYR A 228 10.36 12.89 -20.91
CA TYR A 228 11.30 13.71 -21.65
C TYR A 228 12.64 13.01 -21.48
N PHE A 229 13.00 12.27 -22.53
CA PHE A 229 14.32 11.72 -22.79
C PHE A 229 15.32 12.87 -22.84
#